data_AF-A0A8B8F507-F1
#
_entry.id   AF-A0A8B8F507-F1
#
_cell.length_a   1.000
_cell.length_b   1.000
_cell.length_c   1.000
_cell.angle_alpha   90.00
_cell.angle_beta   90.00
_cell.angle_gamma   90.00
#
_symmetry.space_group_name_H-M   'P 1'
#
loop_
_entity.id
_entity.type
_entity.pdbx_description
1 polymer ?
#
loop_
_entity_poly.entity_id
_entity_poly.type
_entity_poly.pdbx_seq_one_letter_code
_entity_poly.pdbx_strand_id
1 'polypeptide(L)'
;MILLTSHKSDEKIVSKSLKNSMESFEFVLMICLWENILRSTQCVSKMLQSKKINIQSACTFLDQAYQSISNLRDNFKDILNTAELICSKWNIPTDFKTKRQAFAKHYFDEVDGDRRLNTTKDNFKVKVFFPIIDTVLFQIRRRFEGLYEVASTFSFLNPSSLKENNEADIIKASYDFAVKYDIDISSDFTRQVLSFKSIINQIELPNILSMANYIIDNDLSSSFPDIITACSIFLTIPVTVASAERSFSKLKLVKNYLRNTISQERLNNISILNIERERTEELNIDQIINNFANRKARKKNFK
;
A
#
# COMPACT_ATOMS: atom_id res chain seq x y z
N MET A 1 29.92 -22.22 -3.75
CA MET A 1 31.18 -21.48 -3.96
C MET A 1 30.97 -20.57 -5.17
N ILE A 2 30.91 -19.24 -5.00
CA ILE A 2 30.74 -18.31 -6.13
C ILE A 2 32.09 -18.26 -6.86
N LEU A 3 32.15 -18.80 -8.08
CA LEU A 3 33.37 -18.82 -8.90
C LEU A 3 33.31 -17.70 -9.94
N LEU A 4 34.34 -16.86 -9.97
CA LEU A 4 34.48 -15.78 -10.96
C LEU A 4 34.84 -16.37 -12.33
N THR A 5 33.94 -16.25 -13.30
CA THR A 5 34.10 -16.78 -14.67
C THR A 5 34.69 -15.77 -15.66
N SER A 6 34.70 -14.47 -15.32
CA SER A 6 35.24 -13.43 -16.19
C SER A 6 36.77 -13.34 -16.10
N HIS A 7 37.42 -13.06 -17.24
CA HIS A 7 38.86 -12.85 -17.34
C HIS A 7 39.30 -11.39 -17.15
N LYS A 8 38.37 -10.43 -17.19
CA LYS A 8 38.69 -9.00 -17.06
C LYS A 8 39.08 -8.65 -15.61
N SER A 9 40.17 -7.91 -15.46
CA SER A 9 40.70 -7.48 -14.15
C SER A 9 39.68 -6.68 -13.35
N ASP A 10 39.02 -5.73 -14.01
CA ASP A 10 38.14 -4.77 -13.34
C ASP A 10 36.89 -5.49 -12.78
N GLU A 11 36.33 -6.41 -13.54
CA GLU A 11 35.19 -7.23 -13.12
C GLU A 11 35.55 -8.13 -11.92
N LYS A 12 36.77 -8.69 -11.89
CA LYS A 12 37.27 -9.45 -10.74
C LYS A 12 37.45 -8.57 -9.49
N ILE A 13 37.99 -7.37 -9.65
CA ILE A 13 38.19 -6.42 -8.54
C ILE A 13 36.84 -5.98 -7.97
N VAL A 14 35.90 -5.60 -8.83
CA VAL A 14 34.54 -5.20 -8.43
C VAL A 14 33.85 -6.35 -7.71
N SER A 15 33.86 -7.56 -8.28
CA SER A 15 33.26 -8.74 -7.63
C SER A 15 33.88 -9.03 -6.26
N LYS A 16 35.20 -8.94 -6.14
CA LYS A 16 35.90 -9.14 -4.86
C LYS A 16 35.53 -8.06 -3.83
N SER A 17 35.37 -6.81 -4.25
CA SER A 17 34.89 -5.73 -3.37
C SER A 17 33.45 -5.95 -2.90
N LEU A 18 32.56 -6.38 -3.80
CA LEU A 18 31.16 -6.68 -3.46
C LEU A 18 31.07 -7.85 -2.48
N LYS A 19 31.82 -8.93 -2.74
CA LYS A 19 31.93 -10.06 -1.81
C LYS A 19 32.37 -9.61 -0.43
N ASN A 20 33.43 -8.82 -0.34
CA ASN A 20 33.91 -8.27 0.93
C ASN A 20 32.86 -7.38 1.62
N SER A 21 32.00 -6.69 0.86
CA SER A 21 30.90 -5.89 1.41
C SER A 21 29.77 -6.77 1.95
N MET A 22 29.40 -7.82 1.22
CA MET A 22 28.34 -8.76 1.63
C MET A 22 28.78 -9.62 2.82
N GLU A 23 30.05 -10.01 2.89
CA GLU A 23 30.67 -10.74 4.00
C GLU A 23 31.10 -9.80 5.14
N SER A 24 30.30 -8.77 5.43
CA SER A 24 30.53 -7.88 6.58
C SER A 24 29.41 -8.03 7.60
N PHE A 25 29.77 -7.91 8.88
CA PHE A 25 28.79 -7.93 9.97
C PHE A 25 27.68 -6.89 9.79
N GLU A 26 28.06 -5.68 9.36
CA GLU A 26 27.11 -4.59 9.08
C GLU A 26 26.07 -4.98 8.02
N PHE A 27 26.48 -5.65 6.94
CA PHE A 27 25.57 -6.10 5.88
C PHE A 27 24.61 -7.18 6.38
N VAL A 28 25.10 -8.16 7.14
CA VAL A 28 24.27 -9.22 7.72
C VAL A 28 23.27 -8.63 8.72
N LEU A 29 23.70 -7.70 9.57
CA LEU A 29 22.85 -7.00 10.53
C LEU A 29 21.76 -6.19 9.81
N MET A 30 22.10 -5.51 8.72
CA MET A 30 21.14 -4.79 7.88
C MET A 30 20.11 -5.73 7.24
N ILE A 31 20.51 -6.92 6.78
CA ILE A 31 19.57 -7.92 6.25
C ILE A 31 18.62 -8.40 7.36
N CYS A 32 19.13 -8.70 8.55
CA CYS A 32 18.29 -9.15 9.67
C CYS A 32 17.27 -8.09 10.08
N LEU A 33 17.67 -6.81 10.05
CA LEU A 33 16.77 -5.69 10.26
C LEU A 33 15.69 -5.59 9.16
N TRP A 34 16.12 -5.57 7.89
CA TRP A 34 15.20 -5.40 6.77
C TRP A 34 14.25 -6.57 6.62
N GLU A 35 14.68 -7.79 6.92
CA GLU A 35 13.82 -8.98 6.85
C GLU A 35 12.60 -8.84 7.77
N ASN A 36 12.80 -8.39 9.02
CA ASN A 36 11.70 -8.17 9.96
C ASN A 36 10.73 -7.09 9.48
N ILE A 37 11.24 -5.97 8.96
CA ILE A 37 10.43 -4.87 8.42
C ILE A 37 9.64 -5.34 7.18
N LEU A 38 10.32 -6.01 6.24
CA LEU A 38 9.73 -6.49 5.00
C LEU A 38 8.70 -7.59 5.25
N ARG A 39 8.93 -8.46 6.24
CA ARG A 39 7.97 -9.49 6.63
C ARG A 39 6.65 -8.89 7.10
N SER A 40 6.72 -7.87 7.98
CA SER A 40 5.53 -7.15 8.46
C SER A 40 4.78 -6.46 7.30
N THR A 41 5.50 -5.74 6.44
CA THR A 41 4.90 -5.01 5.32
C THR A 41 4.38 -5.92 4.19
N GLN A 42 4.97 -7.10 3.98
CA GLN A 42 4.58 -8.03 2.93
C GLN A 42 3.18 -8.59 3.14
N CYS A 43 2.79 -8.87 4.39
CA CYS A 43 1.45 -9.31 4.74
C CYS A 43 0.41 -8.27 4.31
N VAL A 44 0.64 -7.01 4.67
CA VAL A 44 -0.23 -5.88 4.30
C VAL A 44 -0.25 -5.69 2.77
N SER A 45 0.91 -5.75 2.10
CA SER A 45 1.02 -5.58 0.66
C SER A 45 0.17 -6.60 -0.12
N LYS A 46 0.24 -7.88 0.24
CA LYS A 46 -0.58 -8.93 -0.38
C LYS A 46 -2.07 -8.72 -0.14
N MET A 47 -2.42 -8.33 1.08
CA MET A 47 -3.80 -8.10 1.50
C MET A 47 -4.41 -6.90 0.74
N LEU A 48 -3.70 -5.78 0.69
CA LEU A 48 -4.08 -4.57 -0.04
C LEU A 48 -4.25 -4.77 -1.56
N GLN A 49 -3.64 -5.81 -2.14
CA GLN A 49 -3.78 -6.18 -3.55
C GLN A 49 -5.02 -7.06 -3.81
N SER A 50 -5.66 -7.58 -2.76
CA SER A 50 -6.87 -8.41 -2.86
C SER A 50 -8.07 -7.58 -3.33
N LYS A 51 -8.88 -8.14 -4.24
CA LYS A 51 -10.07 -7.47 -4.78
C LYS A 51 -11.20 -7.29 -3.75
N LYS A 52 -11.21 -8.08 -2.67
CA LYS A 52 -12.32 -8.15 -1.70
C LYS A 52 -12.05 -7.37 -0.40
N ILE A 53 -11.00 -6.57 -0.34
CA ILE A 53 -10.60 -5.93 0.91
C ILE A 53 -11.47 -4.70 1.22
N ASN A 54 -11.89 -4.58 2.47
CA ASN A 54 -12.59 -3.41 3.01
C ASN A 54 -11.56 -2.39 3.54
N ILE A 55 -11.83 -1.09 3.39
CA ILE A 55 -11.07 0.03 3.95
C ILE A 55 -10.81 -0.17 5.45
N GLN A 56 -11.82 -0.55 6.23
CA GLN A 56 -11.66 -0.73 7.68
C GLN A 56 -10.66 -1.85 8.00
N SER A 57 -10.77 -2.98 7.31
CA SER A 57 -9.82 -4.08 7.46
C SER A 57 -8.41 -3.68 7.02
N ALA A 58 -8.28 -2.86 5.98
CA ALA A 58 -6.98 -2.35 5.55
C ALA A 58 -6.31 -1.49 6.62
N CYS A 59 -7.06 -0.60 7.29
CA CYS A 59 -6.57 0.19 8.41
C CYS A 59 -6.10 -0.69 9.58
N THR A 60 -6.86 -1.72 9.95
CA THR A 60 -6.46 -2.61 11.06
C THR A 60 -5.17 -3.37 10.76
N PHE A 61 -5.00 -3.88 9.53
CA PHE A 61 -3.76 -4.54 9.13
C PHE A 61 -2.56 -3.57 9.07
N LEU A 62 -2.78 -2.33 8.63
CA LEU A 62 -1.76 -1.29 8.66
C LEU A 62 -1.33 -0.96 10.10
N ASP A 63 -2.28 -0.86 11.02
CA ASP A 63 -1.97 -0.64 12.44
C ASP A 63 -1.24 -1.85 13.05
N GLN A 64 -1.62 -3.09 12.71
CA GLN A 64 -0.88 -4.28 13.15
C GLN A 64 0.56 -4.29 12.64
N ALA A 65 0.78 -3.94 11.37
CA ALA A 65 2.12 -3.86 10.81
C ALA A 65 2.94 -2.73 11.44
N TYR A 66 2.30 -1.57 11.68
CA TYR A 66 2.88 -0.45 12.40
C TYR A 66 3.33 -0.85 13.81
N GLN A 67 2.46 -1.51 14.58
CA GLN A 67 2.78 -1.99 15.93
C GLN A 67 3.91 -3.02 15.90
N SER A 68 3.89 -3.96 14.96
CA SER A 68 4.97 -4.93 14.79
C SER A 68 6.33 -4.26 14.53
N ILE A 69 6.38 -3.23 13.67
CA ILE A 69 7.61 -2.49 13.38
C ILE A 69 8.01 -1.59 14.56
N SER A 70 7.04 -0.99 15.26
CA SER A 70 7.28 -0.19 16.45
C SER A 70 7.93 -1.01 17.56
N ASN A 71 7.47 -2.24 17.77
CA ASN A 71 8.04 -3.16 18.76
C ASN A 71 9.49 -3.57 18.41
N LEU A 72 9.89 -3.51 17.14
CA LEU A 72 11.29 -3.76 16.77
C LEU A 72 12.23 -2.74 17.42
N ARG A 73 11.77 -1.50 17.67
CA ARG A 73 12.59 -0.39 18.21
C ARG A 73 13.25 -0.75 19.54
N ASP A 74 12.59 -1.56 20.37
CA ASP A 74 13.12 -2.01 21.66
C ASP A 74 13.93 -3.31 21.55
N ASN A 75 13.70 -4.10 20.49
CA ASN A 75 14.27 -5.43 20.29
C ASN A 75 15.58 -5.43 19.49
N PHE A 76 16.38 -4.36 19.59
CA PHE A 76 17.70 -4.30 18.91
C PHE A 76 18.62 -5.47 19.30
N LYS A 77 18.56 -5.91 20.56
CA LYS A 77 19.38 -7.02 21.07
C LYS A 77 19.10 -8.33 20.34
N ASP A 78 17.83 -8.62 20.04
CA ASP A 78 17.44 -9.87 19.36
C ASP A 78 17.90 -9.87 17.91
N ILE A 79 17.81 -8.72 17.24
CA ILE A 79 18.32 -8.55 15.86
C ILE A 79 19.84 -8.71 15.84
N LEU A 80 20.53 -8.24 16.90
CA LEU A 80 21.97 -8.38 17.02
C LEU A 80 22.37 -9.85 17.26
N ASN A 81 21.68 -10.55 18.16
CA ASN A 81 21.92 -11.96 18.44
C ASN A 81 21.67 -12.84 17.20
N THR A 82 20.59 -12.57 16.45
CA THR A 82 20.30 -13.30 15.20
C THR A 82 21.38 -13.06 14.14
N ALA A 83 21.89 -11.84 14.01
CA ALA A 83 23.01 -11.52 13.12
C ALA A 83 24.30 -12.25 13.54
N GLU A 84 24.65 -12.28 14.83
CA GLU A 84 25.82 -13.01 15.34
C GLU A 84 25.73 -14.52 15.10
N LEU A 85 24.53 -15.11 15.25
CA LEU A 85 24.27 -16.52 14.94
C LEU A 85 24.42 -16.82 13.43
N ILE A 86 24.02 -15.89 12.56
CA ILE A 86 24.19 -16.05 11.11
C ILE A 86 25.66 -15.90 10.71
N CYS A 87 26.36 -14.92 11.29
CA CYS A 87 27.79 -14.69 11.04
C CYS A 87 28.65 -15.88 11.48
N SER A 88 28.37 -16.47 12.66
CA SER A 88 29.04 -17.69 13.13
C SER A 88 28.80 -18.88 12.19
N LYS A 89 27.58 -19.06 11.67
CA LYS A 89 27.28 -20.11 10.68
C LYS A 89 28.00 -19.92 9.35
N TRP A 90 28.24 -18.67 8.95
CA TRP A 90 28.88 -18.33 7.66
C TRP A 90 30.37 -18.03 7.77
N ASN A 91 30.98 -18.20 8.95
CA ASN A 91 32.38 -17.86 9.24
C ASN A 91 32.72 -16.40 8.88
N ILE A 92 31.79 -15.48 9.14
CA ILE A 92 31.98 -14.03 8.96
C ILE A 92 32.40 -13.42 10.30
N PRO A 93 33.44 -12.58 10.35
CA PRO A 93 33.82 -11.87 11.57
C PRO A 93 32.70 -10.93 12.04
N THR A 94 32.43 -10.92 13.34
CA THR A 94 31.37 -10.12 13.97
C THR A 94 31.80 -8.69 14.32
N ASP A 95 33.05 -8.33 14.02
CA ASP A 95 33.58 -7.00 14.27
C ASP A 95 33.15 -6.01 13.20
N PHE A 96 32.80 -4.79 13.64
CA PHE A 96 32.60 -3.68 12.72
C PHE A 96 33.92 -3.31 12.07
N LYS A 97 33.90 -3.12 10.74
CA LYS A 97 35.08 -2.67 10.01
C LYS A 97 35.49 -1.27 10.50
N THR A 98 36.66 -1.18 11.12
CA THR A 98 37.26 0.10 11.49
C THR A 98 37.81 0.74 10.21
N LYS A 99 37.25 1.89 9.82
CA LYS A 99 37.89 2.73 8.80
C LYS A 99 39.12 3.37 9.43
N ARG A 100 40.24 3.36 8.71
CA ARG A 100 41.44 4.11 9.11
C ARG A 100 41.05 5.58 9.26
N GLN A 101 41.19 6.10 10.48
CA GLN A 101 41.02 7.52 10.74
C GLN A 101 42.32 8.23 10.34
N ALA A 102 42.24 9.19 9.43
CA ALA A 102 43.35 10.07 9.11
C ALA A 102 43.32 11.24 10.10
N PHE A 103 44.37 11.34 10.91
CA PHE A 103 44.51 12.43 11.87
C PHE A 103 45.52 13.44 11.37
N ALA A 104 45.27 14.71 11.66
CA ALA A 104 46.28 15.76 11.50
C ALA A 104 47.46 15.49 12.45
N LYS A 105 48.64 15.99 12.09
CA LYS A 105 49.85 15.87 12.91
C LYS A 105 49.64 16.67 14.21
N HIS A 106 49.77 16.00 15.36
CA HIS A 106 49.60 16.59 16.69
C HIS A 106 50.92 17.20 17.19
N TYR A 107 50.86 18.39 17.79
CA TYR A 107 52.00 19.08 18.41
C TYR A 107 51.92 19.04 19.95
N PHE A 108 53.08 19.15 20.61
CA PHE A 108 53.29 18.83 22.03
C PHE A 108 52.37 19.55 23.04
N ASP A 109 51.72 20.66 22.67
CA ASP A 109 50.83 21.45 23.54
C ASP A 109 49.37 21.54 23.05
N GLU A 110 48.99 20.83 21.99
CA GLU A 110 47.60 20.86 21.51
C GLU A 110 46.68 20.02 22.39
N VAL A 111 45.62 20.65 22.91
CA VAL A 111 44.54 19.95 23.61
C VAL A 111 43.85 19.03 22.62
N ASP A 112 43.60 17.79 23.05
CA ASP A 112 42.96 16.80 22.22
C ASP A 112 41.53 17.27 21.84
N GLY A 113 41.29 17.48 20.54
CA GLY A 113 39.98 17.88 20.05
C GLY A 113 38.93 16.78 20.24
N ASP A 114 37.64 17.11 20.11
CA ASP A 114 36.53 16.16 20.25
C ASP A 114 36.64 15.01 19.23
N ARG A 115 37.22 13.88 19.67
CA ARG A 115 37.42 12.68 18.86
C ARG A 115 36.10 11.92 18.79
N ARG A 116 35.47 11.88 17.62
CA ARG A 116 34.26 11.07 17.39
C ARG A 116 34.54 9.60 17.72
N LEU A 117 33.73 9.04 18.62
CA LEU A 117 33.78 7.63 19.02
C LEU A 117 33.77 6.68 17.80
N ASN A 118 34.52 5.58 17.92
CA ASN A 118 34.56 4.49 16.94
C ASN A 118 33.16 3.97 16.60
N THR A 119 33.03 3.31 15.45
CA THR A 119 31.79 2.64 15.01
C THR A 119 31.51 1.44 15.93
N THR A 120 30.87 1.68 17.07
CA THR A 120 30.42 0.64 18.00
C THR A 120 29.04 0.12 17.61
N LYS A 121 28.63 -1.00 18.21
CA LYS A 121 27.25 -1.52 18.16
C LYS A 121 26.23 -0.41 18.49
N ASP A 122 26.55 0.45 19.46
CA ASP A 122 25.71 1.59 19.86
C ASP A 122 25.65 2.69 18.79
N ASN A 123 26.76 2.96 18.10
CA ASN A 123 26.81 3.93 17.01
C ASN A 123 25.93 3.49 15.83
N PHE A 124 25.93 2.19 15.50
CA PHE A 124 24.99 1.62 14.53
C PHE A 124 23.55 1.73 15.01
N LYS A 125 23.29 1.44 16.29
CA LYS A 125 21.96 1.57 16.90
C LYS A 125 21.40 2.98 16.75
N VAL A 126 22.21 4.00 17.06
CA VAL A 126 21.79 5.40 17.03
C VAL A 126 21.69 5.96 15.61
N LYS A 127 22.65 5.66 14.73
CA LYS A 127 22.73 6.29 13.40
C LYS A 127 21.99 5.56 12.30
N VAL A 128 21.76 4.26 12.44
CA VAL A 128 21.21 3.42 11.38
C VAL A 128 19.89 2.80 11.82
N PHE A 129 19.91 2.08 12.93
CA PHE A 129 18.75 1.33 13.40
C PHE A 129 17.54 2.21 13.74
N PHE A 130 17.69 3.20 14.64
CA PHE A 130 16.56 4.09 14.98
C PHE A 130 16.07 4.90 13.77
N PRO A 131 16.95 5.54 12.98
CA PRO A 131 16.49 6.30 11.82
C PRO A 131 15.74 5.45 10.79
N ILE A 132 16.13 4.20 10.55
CA ILE A 132 15.40 3.32 9.63
C ILE A 132 13.99 3.03 10.16
N ILE A 133 13.88 2.59 11.42
CA ILE A 133 12.58 2.27 12.01
C ILE A 133 11.67 3.50 12.03
N ASP A 134 12.18 4.63 12.53
CA ASP A 134 11.42 5.88 12.64
C ASP A 134 10.99 6.37 11.25
N THR A 135 11.86 6.26 10.23
CA THR A 135 11.50 6.61 8.85
C THR A 135 10.41 5.69 8.30
N VAL A 136 10.50 4.37 8.51
CA VAL A 136 9.49 3.42 8.04
C VAL A 136 8.14 3.68 8.70
N LEU A 137 8.12 3.89 10.02
CA LEU A 137 6.90 4.21 10.77
C LEU A 137 6.26 5.51 10.28
N PHE A 138 7.06 6.56 10.10
CA PHE A 138 6.60 7.84 9.56
C PHE A 138 6.02 7.68 8.15
N GLN A 139 6.69 6.95 7.27
CA GLN A 139 6.25 6.75 5.89
C GLN A 139 4.95 5.92 5.81
N ILE A 140 4.78 4.91 6.66
CA ILE A 140 3.53 4.13 6.73
C ILE A 140 2.38 5.06 7.12
N ARG A 141 2.52 5.86 8.18
CA ARG A 141 1.47 6.80 8.62
C ARG A 141 1.16 7.83 7.54
N ARG A 142 2.19 8.50 7.01
CA ARG A 142 2.03 9.56 6.00
C ARG A 142 1.42 9.03 4.71
N ARG A 143 1.81 7.83 4.26
CA ARG A 143 1.30 7.26 3.01
C ARG A 143 -0.18 6.93 3.06
N PHE A 144 -0.69 6.50 4.22
CA PHE A 144 -2.06 6.02 4.39
C PHE A 144 -2.97 7.00 5.15
N GLU A 145 -2.51 8.22 5.40
CA GLU A 145 -3.28 9.26 6.12
C GLU A 145 -4.68 9.46 5.52
N GLY A 146 -4.77 9.63 4.20
CA GLY A 146 -6.07 9.78 3.53
C GLY A 146 -6.96 8.53 3.63
N LEU A 147 -6.38 7.32 3.68
CA LEU A 147 -7.15 6.09 3.91
C LEU A 147 -7.77 6.09 5.32
N TYR A 148 -6.99 6.51 6.33
CA TYR A 148 -7.49 6.65 7.70
C TYR A 148 -8.56 7.73 7.83
N GLU A 149 -8.42 8.85 7.10
CA GLU A 149 -9.44 9.92 7.08
C GLU A 149 -10.76 9.43 6.46
N VAL A 150 -10.69 8.65 5.37
CA VAL A 150 -11.88 8.04 4.79
C VAL A 150 -12.47 7.01 5.76
N ALA A 151 -11.65 6.14 6.33
CA ALA A 151 -12.12 5.15 7.30
C ALA A 151 -12.82 5.80 8.51
N SER A 152 -12.28 6.91 9.03
CA SER A 152 -12.89 7.65 10.13
C SER A 152 -14.20 8.32 9.71
N THR A 153 -14.25 8.93 8.52
CA THR A 153 -15.46 9.56 7.95
C THR A 153 -16.62 8.56 7.87
N PHE A 154 -16.37 7.32 7.47
CA PHE A 154 -17.40 6.27 7.33
C PHE A 154 -17.56 5.38 8.56
N SER A 155 -16.76 5.57 9.61
CA SER A 155 -16.74 4.68 10.78
C SER A 155 -18.10 4.58 11.48
N PHE A 156 -18.83 5.70 11.57
CA PHE A 156 -20.14 5.74 12.21
C PHE A 156 -21.19 4.91 11.46
N LEU A 157 -21.03 4.70 10.15
CA LEU A 157 -21.97 3.98 9.29
C LEU A 157 -21.86 2.45 9.45
N ASN A 158 -20.78 1.95 10.06
CA ASN A 158 -20.61 0.52 10.28
C ASN A 158 -21.72 -0.01 11.22
N PRO A 159 -22.37 -1.15 10.93
CA PRO A 159 -23.50 -1.62 11.73
C PRO A 159 -23.18 -1.81 13.22
N SER A 160 -21.98 -2.32 13.55
CA SER A 160 -21.53 -2.42 14.95
C SER A 160 -21.46 -1.06 15.63
N SER A 161 -20.93 -0.05 14.93
CA SER A 161 -20.80 1.31 15.44
C SER A 161 -22.16 2.01 15.58
N LEU A 162 -23.12 1.75 14.69
CA LEU A 162 -24.49 2.27 14.81
C LEU A 162 -25.23 1.71 16.03
N LYS A 163 -24.93 0.47 16.44
CA LYS A 163 -25.48 -0.13 17.67
C LYS A 163 -24.87 0.47 18.93
N GLU A 164 -23.55 0.61 18.96
CA GLU A 164 -22.78 1.01 20.14
C GLU A 164 -22.85 2.51 20.42
N ASN A 165 -22.86 3.35 19.38
CA ASN A 165 -22.77 4.81 19.55
C ASN A 165 -24.07 5.43 20.05
N ASN A 166 -23.93 6.48 20.85
CA ASN A 166 -25.06 7.29 21.31
C ASN A 166 -25.69 8.05 20.14
N GLU A 167 -26.99 8.36 20.25
CA GLU A 167 -27.70 9.10 19.19
C GLU A 167 -27.09 10.48 18.93
N ALA A 168 -26.61 11.18 19.96
CA ALA A 168 -25.97 12.49 19.81
C ALA A 168 -24.70 12.42 18.92
N ASP A 169 -23.88 11.38 19.11
CA ASP A 169 -22.65 11.19 18.34
C ASP A 169 -22.97 10.83 16.88
N ILE A 170 -24.01 10.02 16.67
CA ILE A 170 -24.51 9.67 15.32
C ILE A 170 -25.08 10.90 14.61
N ILE A 171 -25.83 11.75 15.30
CA ILE A 171 -26.38 12.99 14.74
C ILE A 171 -25.23 13.89 14.29
N LYS A 172 -24.21 14.08 15.13
CA LYS A 172 -23.04 14.89 14.77
C LYS A 172 -22.30 14.31 13.56
N ALA A 173 -21.96 13.02 13.60
CA ALA A 173 -21.21 12.37 12.53
C ALA A 173 -21.99 12.35 11.21
N SER A 174 -23.30 12.08 11.25
CA SER A 174 -24.15 12.08 10.06
C SER A 174 -24.32 13.48 9.46
N TYR A 175 -24.39 14.52 10.29
CA TYR A 175 -24.44 15.90 9.82
C TYR A 175 -23.12 16.30 9.15
N ASP A 176 -21.99 16.04 9.81
CA ASP A 176 -20.65 16.31 9.25
C ASP A 176 -20.46 15.55 7.91
N PHE A 177 -20.98 14.33 7.82
CA PHE A 177 -20.95 13.51 6.61
C PHE A 177 -21.82 14.07 5.48
N ALA A 178 -23.07 14.48 5.78
CA ALA A 178 -23.96 15.09 4.81
C ALA A 178 -23.39 16.42 4.28
N VAL A 179 -22.71 17.20 5.12
CA VAL A 179 -22.01 18.42 4.69
C VAL A 179 -20.80 18.10 3.79
N LYS A 180 -20.06 17.03 4.09
CA LYS A 180 -18.90 16.61 3.28
C LYS A 180 -19.29 16.06 1.90
N TYR A 181 -20.48 15.49 1.78
CA TYR A 181 -21.02 14.89 0.56
C TYR A 181 -22.35 15.54 0.14
N ASP A 182 -22.42 16.87 0.20
CA ASP A 182 -23.62 17.68 -0.06
C ASP A 182 -24.21 17.52 -1.47
N ILE A 183 -23.39 17.07 -2.43
CA ILE A 183 -23.81 16.77 -3.80
C ILE A 183 -24.62 15.46 -3.88
N ASP A 184 -24.22 14.44 -3.12
CA ASP A 184 -24.75 13.08 -3.24
C ASP A 184 -25.74 12.72 -2.13
N ILE A 185 -25.68 13.42 -1.00
CA ILE A 185 -26.38 13.07 0.23
C ILE A 185 -27.24 14.25 0.69
N SER A 186 -28.53 13.97 0.88
CA SER A 186 -29.49 14.98 1.31
C SER A 186 -29.37 15.31 2.81
N SER A 187 -29.96 16.44 3.23
CA SER A 187 -30.08 16.79 4.65
C SER A 187 -30.97 15.84 5.45
N ASP A 188 -31.76 14.98 4.79
CA ASP A 188 -32.60 13.96 5.44
C ASP A 188 -31.79 12.73 5.90
N PHE A 189 -30.53 12.62 5.48
CA PHE A 189 -29.65 11.50 5.82
C PHE A 189 -29.58 11.22 7.33
N THR A 190 -29.45 12.24 8.17
CA THR A 190 -29.42 12.06 9.64
C THR A 190 -30.68 11.37 10.17
N ARG A 191 -31.86 11.75 9.64
CA ARG A 191 -33.13 11.14 10.03
C ARG A 191 -33.20 9.69 9.56
N GLN A 192 -32.80 9.43 8.32
CA GLN A 192 -32.73 8.07 7.78
C GLN A 192 -31.82 7.18 8.63
N VAL A 193 -30.63 7.65 9.00
CA VAL A 193 -29.67 6.89 9.84
C VAL A 193 -30.26 6.56 11.21
N LEU A 194 -30.95 7.52 11.86
CA LEU A 194 -31.61 7.29 13.15
C LEU A 194 -32.74 6.26 13.04
N SER A 195 -33.58 6.35 12.00
CA SER A 195 -34.63 5.34 11.74
C SER A 195 -34.04 3.96 11.43
N PHE A 196 -32.94 3.92 10.68
CA PHE A 196 -32.27 2.67 10.32
C PHE A 196 -31.56 2.02 11.51
N LYS A 197 -31.03 2.81 12.46
CA LYS A 197 -30.48 2.30 13.72
C LYS A 197 -31.47 1.40 14.48
N SER A 198 -32.75 1.79 14.52
CA SER A 198 -33.79 0.96 15.15
C SER A 198 -33.94 -0.41 14.50
N ILE A 199 -33.75 -0.50 13.17
CA ILE A 199 -33.78 -1.76 12.40
C ILE A 199 -32.51 -2.58 12.68
N ILE A 200 -31.33 -1.93 12.63
CA ILE A 200 -30.04 -2.60 12.92
C ILE A 200 -30.05 -3.21 14.32
N ASN A 201 -30.65 -2.57 15.32
CA ASN A 201 -30.72 -3.12 16.68
C ASN A 201 -31.39 -4.51 16.75
N GLN A 202 -32.23 -4.85 15.78
CA GLN A 202 -32.94 -6.13 15.70
C GLN A 202 -32.20 -7.19 14.89
N ILE A 203 -31.13 -6.82 14.17
CA ILE A 203 -30.49 -7.67 13.15
C ILE A 203 -28.97 -7.64 13.31
N GLU A 204 -28.29 -8.77 13.14
CA GLU A 204 -26.83 -8.81 13.11
C GLU A 204 -26.31 -8.69 11.67
N LEU A 205 -25.67 -7.55 11.37
CA LEU A 205 -25.03 -7.29 10.09
C LEU A 205 -23.53 -7.09 10.32
N PRO A 206 -22.65 -7.93 9.73
CA PRO A 206 -21.21 -7.87 10.00
C PRO A 206 -20.49 -6.70 9.34
N ASN A 207 -21.02 -6.16 8.24
CA ASN A 207 -20.32 -5.15 7.44
C ASN A 207 -21.25 -4.27 6.60
N ILE A 208 -20.72 -3.14 6.12
CA ILE A 208 -21.46 -2.20 5.25
C ILE A 208 -21.99 -2.89 3.98
N LEU A 209 -21.28 -3.88 3.43
CA LEU A 209 -21.76 -4.66 2.29
C LEU A 209 -23.04 -5.45 2.62
N SER A 210 -23.08 -6.14 3.75
CA SER A 210 -24.26 -6.86 4.22
C SER A 210 -25.43 -5.92 4.50
N MET A 211 -25.14 -4.71 4.98
CA MET A 211 -26.13 -3.66 5.18
C MET A 211 -26.71 -3.17 3.84
N ALA A 212 -25.87 -2.90 2.85
CA ALA A 212 -26.33 -2.51 1.51
C ALA A 212 -27.20 -3.60 0.87
N ASN A 213 -26.75 -4.86 0.93
CA ASN A 213 -27.53 -5.99 0.41
C ASN A 213 -28.86 -6.15 1.16
N TYR A 214 -28.87 -6.01 2.49
CA TYR A 214 -30.10 -6.08 3.28
C TYR A 214 -31.14 -5.04 2.86
N ILE A 215 -30.72 -3.79 2.60
CA ILE A 215 -31.65 -2.74 2.15
C ILE A 215 -32.23 -3.08 0.77
N ILE A 216 -31.42 -3.64 -0.12
CA ILE A 216 -31.84 -4.04 -1.47
C ILE A 216 -32.80 -5.25 -1.41
N ASP A 217 -32.42 -6.30 -0.67
CA ASP A 217 -33.18 -7.55 -0.59
C ASP A 217 -34.56 -7.39 0.07
N ASN A 218 -34.75 -6.35 0.88
CA ASN A 218 -36.01 -6.04 1.56
C ASN A 218 -36.79 -4.88 0.92
N ASP A 219 -36.42 -4.45 -0.30
CA ASP A 219 -37.04 -3.33 -1.02
C ASP A 219 -37.09 -2.00 -0.21
N LEU A 220 -36.13 -1.81 0.69
CA LEU A 220 -36.04 -0.63 1.56
C LEU A 220 -35.32 0.55 0.90
N SER A 221 -34.91 0.40 -0.36
CA SER A 221 -34.16 1.41 -1.12
C SER A 221 -34.90 2.74 -1.28
N SER A 222 -36.22 2.71 -1.34
CA SER A 222 -37.06 3.92 -1.39
C SER A 222 -37.15 4.63 -0.04
N SER A 223 -37.01 3.89 1.06
CA SER A 223 -37.10 4.42 2.42
C SER A 223 -35.75 4.97 2.93
N PHE A 224 -34.64 4.41 2.45
CA PHE A 224 -33.29 4.79 2.87
C PHE A 224 -32.34 5.07 1.68
N PRO A 225 -32.72 5.98 0.75
CA PRO A 225 -31.93 6.25 -0.45
C PRO A 225 -30.52 6.79 -0.11
N ASP A 226 -30.40 7.70 0.87
CA ASP A 226 -29.12 8.32 1.21
C ASP A 226 -28.18 7.34 1.92
N ILE A 227 -28.73 6.37 2.68
CA ILE A 227 -27.93 5.30 3.30
C ILE A 227 -27.35 4.38 2.23
N ILE A 228 -28.14 4.00 1.22
CA ILE A 228 -27.63 3.22 0.09
C ILE A 228 -26.53 4.00 -0.63
N THR A 229 -26.76 5.28 -0.93
CA THR A 229 -25.75 6.12 -1.60
C THR A 229 -24.46 6.17 -0.79
N ALA A 230 -24.55 6.38 0.53
CA ALA A 230 -23.39 6.35 1.43
C ALA A 230 -22.66 4.98 1.39
N CYS A 231 -23.41 3.87 1.41
CA CYS A 231 -22.84 2.53 1.26
C CYS A 231 -22.15 2.35 -0.10
N SER A 232 -22.77 2.81 -1.18
CA SER A 232 -22.21 2.74 -2.53
C SER A 232 -20.94 3.55 -2.67
N ILE A 233 -20.88 4.76 -2.11
CA ILE A 233 -19.66 5.57 -2.06
C ILE A 233 -18.56 4.78 -1.32
N PHE A 234 -18.84 4.26 -0.13
CA PHE A 234 -17.86 3.49 0.63
C PHE A 234 -17.33 2.26 -0.11
N LEU A 235 -18.22 1.48 -0.73
CA LEU A 235 -17.88 0.24 -1.42
C LEU A 235 -17.16 0.47 -2.76
N THR A 236 -17.28 1.67 -3.35
CA THR A 236 -16.62 2.03 -4.61
C THR A 236 -15.30 2.74 -4.43
N ILE A 237 -15.00 3.26 -3.23
CA ILE A 237 -13.70 3.85 -2.93
C ILE A 237 -12.61 2.75 -2.99
N PRO A 238 -11.61 2.89 -3.86
CA PRO A 238 -10.54 1.91 -3.96
C PRO A 238 -9.62 2.00 -2.73
N VAL A 239 -9.44 0.87 -2.03
CA VAL A 239 -8.47 0.76 -0.93
C VAL A 239 -7.04 0.99 -1.41
N THR A 240 -6.74 0.60 -2.65
CA THR A 240 -5.44 0.86 -3.28
C THR A 240 -5.52 1.25 -4.74
N VAL A 241 -4.51 2.02 -5.17
CA VAL A 241 -4.25 2.38 -6.55
C VAL A 241 -3.73 1.18 -7.38
N ALA A 242 -3.60 -0.02 -6.80
CA ALA A 242 -3.02 -1.19 -7.45
C ALA A 242 -3.75 -1.60 -8.75
N SER A 243 -5.06 -1.31 -8.85
CA SER A 243 -5.81 -1.49 -10.10
C SER A 243 -5.33 -0.53 -11.18
N ALA A 244 -5.17 0.76 -10.86
CA ALA A 244 -4.63 1.76 -11.78
C ALA A 244 -3.15 1.48 -12.13
N GLU A 245 -2.32 1.03 -11.17
CA GLU A 245 -0.94 0.62 -11.44
C GLU A 245 -0.84 -0.57 -12.40
N ARG A 246 -1.75 -1.56 -12.29
CA ARG A 246 -1.87 -2.65 -13.26
C ARG A 246 -2.23 -2.12 -14.65
N SER A 247 -3.17 -1.18 -14.74
CA SER A 247 -3.54 -0.52 -15.98
C SER A 247 -2.36 0.24 -16.61
N PHE A 248 -1.57 0.97 -15.81
CA PHE A 248 -0.35 1.64 -16.29
C PHE A 248 0.75 0.67 -16.73
N SER A 249 0.90 -0.47 -16.06
CA SER A 249 1.82 -1.54 -16.48
C SER A 249 1.44 -2.09 -17.86
N LYS A 250 0.14 -2.30 -18.11
CA LYS A 250 -0.37 -2.66 -19.45
C LYS A 250 -0.15 -1.55 -20.46
N LEU A 251 -0.39 -0.31 -20.09
CA LEU A 251 -0.18 0.85 -20.96
C LEU A 251 1.29 0.98 -21.39
N LYS A 252 2.25 0.66 -20.51
CA LYS A 252 3.68 0.59 -20.85
C LYS A 252 4.00 -0.47 -21.92
N LEU A 253 3.26 -1.59 -21.95
CA LEU A 253 3.40 -2.60 -23.00
C LEU A 253 2.80 -2.15 -24.34
N VAL A 254 1.65 -1.45 -24.29
CA VAL A 254 0.97 -0.90 -25.46
C VAL A 254 1.79 0.24 -26.08
N LYS A 255 2.30 1.14 -25.26
CA LYS A 255 3.15 2.29 -25.62
C LYS A 255 4.62 1.93 -25.44
N ASN A 256 5.15 1.13 -26.37
CA ASN A 256 6.57 0.80 -26.42
C ASN A 256 7.35 1.81 -27.29
N TYR A 257 8.68 1.78 -27.18
CA TYR A 257 9.58 2.71 -27.88
C TYR A 257 9.37 2.76 -29.41
N LEU A 258 8.95 1.64 -30.01
CA LEU A 258 8.68 1.53 -31.45
C LEU A 258 7.30 2.06 -31.87
N ARG A 259 6.40 2.33 -30.91
CA ARG A 259 5.01 2.79 -31.13
C ARG A 259 4.76 4.19 -30.55
N ASN A 260 5.77 5.06 -30.59
CA ASN A 260 5.69 6.41 -30.02
C ASN A 260 4.82 7.41 -30.83
N THR A 261 4.43 7.07 -32.06
CA THR A 261 3.61 7.92 -32.96
C THR A 261 2.12 7.56 -32.98
N ILE A 262 1.58 6.99 -31.90
CA ILE A 262 0.16 6.65 -31.78
C ILE A 262 -0.67 7.86 -31.32
N SER A 263 -1.87 8.06 -31.90
CA SER A 263 -2.81 9.10 -31.43
C SER A 263 -3.40 8.73 -30.06
N GLN A 264 -3.74 9.74 -29.25
CA GLN A 264 -4.29 9.53 -27.91
C GLN A 264 -5.59 8.74 -27.91
N GLU A 265 -6.49 9.02 -28.85
CA GLU A 265 -7.75 8.30 -28.98
C GLU A 265 -7.52 6.80 -29.25
N ARG A 266 -6.61 6.47 -30.17
CA ARG A 266 -6.26 5.08 -30.48
C ARG A 266 -5.58 4.40 -29.29
N LEU A 267 -4.70 5.11 -28.58
CA LEU A 267 -4.04 4.60 -27.39
C LEU A 267 -5.05 4.25 -26.29
N ASN A 268 -6.00 5.15 -26.02
CA ASN A 268 -7.05 4.94 -25.01
C ASN A 268 -7.91 3.73 -25.36
N ASN A 269 -8.38 3.63 -26.60
CA ASN A 269 -9.21 2.52 -27.06
C ASN A 269 -8.49 1.16 -26.95
N ILE A 270 -7.21 1.09 -27.38
CA ILE A 270 -6.41 -0.14 -27.25
C ILE A 270 -6.13 -0.45 -25.77
N SER A 271 -5.88 0.57 -24.95
CA SER A 271 -5.62 0.38 -23.52
C SER A 271 -6.84 -0.21 -22.82
N ILE A 272 -8.05 0.28 -23.10
CA ILE A 272 -9.30 -0.27 -22.54
C ILE A 272 -9.44 -1.76 -22.88
N LEU A 273 -9.24 -2.14 -24.14
CA LEU A 273 -9.31 -3.55 -24.57
C LEU A 273 -8.25 -4.44 -23.87
N ASN A 274 -7.06 -3.89 -23.58
CA ASN A 274 -6.00 -4.64 -22.91
C ASN A 274 -6.18 -4.71 -21.38
N ILE A 275 -6.80 -3.70 -20.77
CA ILE A 275 -7.14 -3.67 -19.35
C ILE A 275 -8.30 -4.63 -19.09
N GLU A 276 -9.37 -4.51 -19.87
CA GLU A 276 -10.57 -5.35 -19.82
C GLU A 276 -10.44 -6.59 -20.70
N ARG A 277 -9.31 -7.30 -20.57
CA ARG A 277 -8.97 -8.42 -21.45
C ARG A 277 -10.01 -9.54 -21.39
N GLU A 278 -10.47 -9.92 -20.20
CA GLU A 278 -11.48 -10.98 -20.01
C GLU A 278 -12.75 -10.67 -20.81
N ARG A 279 -13.27 -9.45 -20.68
CA ARG A 279 -14.45 -8.99 -21.42
C ARG A 279 -14.21 -8.81 -22.92
N THR A 280 -12.97 -8.49 -23.30
CA THR A 280 -12.57 -8.38 -24.71
C THR A 280 -12.51 -9.74 -25.39
N GLU A 281 -12.10 -10.79 -24.67
CA GLU A 281 -12.09 -12.17 -25.19
C GLU A 281 -13.51 -12.70 -25.45
N GLU A 282 -14.51 -12.17 -24.76
CA GLU A 282 -15.93 -12.49 -24.97
C GLU A 282 -16.55 -11.81 -26.21
N LEU A 283 -15.86 -10.83 -26.82
CA LEU A 283 -16.39 -10.09 -27.95
C LEU A 283 -16.43 -10.94 -29.23
N ASN A 284 -17.60 -11.03 -29.86
CA ASN A 284 -17.75 -11.68 -31.16
C ASN A 284 -17.24 -10.78 -32.29
N ILE A 285 -16.05 -11.12 -32.81
CA ILE A 285 -15.38 -10.34 -33.87
C ILE A 285 -16.21 -10.31 -35.16
N ASP A 286 -16.86 -11.41 -35.54
CA ASP A 286 -17.66 -11.50 -36.76
C ASP A 286 -18.87 -10.57 -36.71
N GLN A 287 -19.53 -10.49 -35.56
CA GLN A 287 -20.61 -9.53 -35.35
C GLN A 287 -20.12 -8.09 -35.44
N ILE A 288 -18.93 -7.79 -34.90
CA ILE A 288 -18.33 -6.45 -34.97
C ILE A 288 -18.01 -6.08 -36.43
N ILE A 289 -17.43 -7.00 -37.20
CA ILE A 289 -17.13 -6.81 -38.63
C ILE A 289 -18.41 -6.53 -39.40
N ASN A 290 -19.45 -7.36 -39.20
CA ASN A 290 -20.74 -7.20 -39.86
C ASN A 290 -21.40 -5.86 -39.51
N ASN A 291 -21.38 -5.47 -38.24
CA ASN A 291 -21.92 -4.17 -37.80
C ASN A 291 -21.15 -2.98 -38.40
N PHE A 292 -19.83 -3.08 -38.49
CA PHE A 292 -19.01 -2.04 -39.09
C PHE A 292 -19.25 -1.92 -40.60
N ALA A 293 -19.33 -3.06 -41.30
CA ALA A 293 -19.67 -3.14 -42.72
C ALA A 293 -21.05 -2.54 -43.00
N ASN A 294 -22.07 -2.90 -42.20
CA ASN A 294 -23.43 -2.38 -42.32
C ASN A 294 -23.53 -0.87 -42.05
N ARG A 295 -22.71 -0.33 -41.15
CA ARG A 295 -22.65 1.13 -40.89
C ARG A 295 -22.00 1.91 -42.02
N LYS A 296 -20.99 1.33 -42.70
CA LYS A 296 -20.31 1.96 -43.85
C LYS A 296 -20.97 1.66 -45.20
N ALA A 297 -21.89 0.71 -45.25
CA ALA A 297 -22.62 0.38 -46.47
C ALA A 297 -23.40 1.61 -46.94
N ARG A 298 -23.14 2.07 -48.17
CA ARG A 298 -23.95 3.10 -48.82
C ARG A 298 -25.35 2.56 -49.00
N LYS A 299 -26.31 3.07 -48.23
CA LYS A 299 -27.73 2.79 -48.40
C LYS A 299 -28.22 3.47 -49.67
N LYS A 300 -28.24 2.76 -50.79
CA LYS A 300 -28.88 3.24 -52.01
C LYS A 300 -30.37 2.89 -51.91
N ASN A 301 -31.20 3.89 -51.68
CA ASN A 301 -32.66 3.71 -51.74
C ASN A 301 -33.03 3.50 -53.21
N PHE A 302 -33.42 2.28 -53.56
CA PHE A 302 -34.04 1.99 -54.85
C PHE A 302 -35.49 2.49 -54.78
N LYS A 303 -35.83 3.41 -55.69
CA LYS A 303 -37.21 3.88 -55.93
C LYS A 303 -37.98 2.83 -56.71
#